data_AF-A0A438E9W7-F1
#
_entry.id   AF-A0A438E9W7-F1
#
_cell.length_a   1.000
_cell.length_b   1.000
_cell.length_c   1.000
_cell.angle_alpha   90.00
_cell.angle_beta   90.00
_cell.angle_gamma   90.00
#
_symmetry.space_group_name_H-M   'P 1'
#
loop_
_entity.id
_entity.type
_entity.pdbx_description
1 polymer ?
#
loop_
_entity_poly.entity_id
_entity_poly.type
_entity_poly.pdbx_seq_one_letter_code
_entity_poly.pdbx_strand_id
1 'polypeptide(L)'
;MEFGLAIEVEDHALLKDLNYLNFEQSSGDPARVQILYERAITEFPVSRDLWLDYTHYLDKTLKVANVVRDVYSKAVKNCPWVGELWVQYLLSLERAHASERDISTVCFT
;
A
#
# COMPACT_ATOMS: atom_id res chain seq x y z
N MET A 1 27.05 8.22 -18.85
CA MET A 1 27.49 7.05 -18.06
C MET A 1 26.95 7.10 -16.62
N GLU A 2 26.44 8.24 -16.12
CA GLU A 2 25.83 8.35 -14.78
C GLU A 2 24.37 7.85 -14.68
N PHE A 3 23.58 7.93 -15.77
CA PHE A 3 22.17 7.52 -15.76
C PHE A 3 21.94 6.03 -15.48
N GLY A 4 22.88 5.15 -15.83
CA GLY A 4 22.77 3.71 -15.56
C GLY A 4 23.10 3.35 -14.11
N LEU A 5 24.00 4.11 -13.47
CA LEU A 5 24.39 3.91 -12.07
C LEU A 5 23.27 4.31 -11.09
N ALA A 6 22.50 5.35 -11.39
CA ALA A 6 21.36 5.75 -10.55
C ALA A 6 20.25 4.69 -10.52
N ILE A 7 19.92 4.12 -11.68
CA ILE A 7 18.89 3.08 -11.81
C ILE A 7 19.32 1.78 -11.09
N GLU A 8 20.57 1.32 -11.25
CA GLU A 8 21.06 0.12 -10.57
C GLU A 8 21.15 0.30 -9.04
N VAL A 9 21.48 1.50 -8.56
CA VAL A 9 21.56 1.81 -7.12
C VAL A 9 20.18 1.90 -6.49
N GLU A 10 19.20 2.51 -7.19
CA GLU A 10 17.80 2.57 -6.76
C GLU A 10 17.19 1.16 -6.67
N ASP A 11 17.43 0.30 -7.68
CA ASP A 11 16.98 -1.11 -7.65
C ASP A 11 17.60 -1.91 -6.49
N HIS A 12 18.88 -1.70 -6.19
CA HIS A 12 19.54 -2.41 -5.09
C HIS A 12 19.10 -1.91 -3.70
N ALA A 13 18.84 -0.61 -3.55
CA ALA A 13 18.30 -0.04 -2.31
C ALA A 13 16.87 -0.55 -2.07
N LEU A 14 16.05 -0.58 -3.13
CA LEU A 14 14.73 -1.18 -3.15
C LEU A 14 14.72 -2.65 -2.72
N LEU A 15 15.57 -3.47 -3.35
CA LEU A 15 15.68 -4.88 -3.04
C LEU A 15 16.05 -5.09 -1.57
N LYS A 16 16.93 -4.25 -1.02
CA LYS A 16 17.30 -4.30 0.40
C LYS A 16 16.11 -3.96 1.30
N ASP A 17 15.37 -2.91 0.96
CA ASP A 17 14.21 -2.47 1.72
C ASP A 17 13.06 -3.48 1.69
N LEU A 18 12.79 -4.11 0.54
CA LEU A 18 11.82 -5.20 0.41
C LEU A 18 12.23 -6.45 1.21
N ASN A 19 13.51 -6.83 1.16
CA ASN A 19 14.01 -7.95 1.96
C ASN A 19 13.86 -7.68 3.46
N TYR A 20 14.13 -6.44 3.89
CA TYR A 20 13.97 -6.04 5.28
C TYR A 20 12.51 -5.95 5.70
N LEU A 21 11.63 -5.46 4.84
CA LEU A 21 10.19 -5.44 5.02
C LEU A 21 9.64 -6.86 5.23
N ASN A 22 10.01 -7.81 4.37
CA ASN A 22 9.62 -9.22 4.49
C ASN A 22 10.07 -9.82 5.83
N PHE A 23 11.28 -9.48 6.29
CA PHE A 23 11.78 -9.89 7.59
C PHE A 23 10.93 -9.31 8.74
N GLU A 24 10.69 -8.00 8.75
CA GLU A 24 9.88 -7.33 9.79
C GLU A 24 8.41 -7.80 9.77
N GLN A 25 7.85 -8.14 8.61
CA GLN A 25 6.50 -8.73 8.54
C GLN A 25 6.39 -10.07 9.24
N SER A 26 7.48 -10.83 9.32
CA SER A 26 7.48 -12.18 9.91
C SER A 26 7.61 -12.18 11.44
N SER A 27 8.15 -11.12 12.05
CA SER A 27 8.54 -11.13 13.47
C SER A 27 8.49 -9.75 14.17
N GLY A 28 8.20 -8.67 13.45
CA GLY A 28 8.37 -7.29 13.90
C GLY A 28 7.11 -6.62 14.46
N ASP A 29 7.29 -5.35 14.87
CA ASP A 29 6.23 -4.46 15.35
C ASP A 29 5.41 -3.92 14.17
N PRO A 30 4.05 -4.02 14.20
CA PRO A 30 3.20 -3.48 13.15
C PRO A 30 3.43 -1.99 12.83
N ALA A 31 3.82 -1.18 13.82
CA ALA A 31 4.14 0.22 13.59
C ALA A 31 5.40 0.38 12.73
N ARG A 32 6.43 -0.46 12.94
CA ARG A 32 7.66 -0.45 12.12
C ARG A 32 7.38 -0.90 10.69
N VAL A 33 6.59 -1.95 10.51
CA VAL A 33 6.18 -2.40 9.18
C VAL A 33 5.42 -1.31 8.44
N GLN A 34 4.51 -0.60 9.12
CA GLN A 34 3.80 0.54 8.53
C GLN A 34 4.75 1.66 8.08
N ILE A 35 5.73 2.03 8.90
CA ILE A 35 6.72 3.06 8.55
C ILE A 35 7.53 2.65 7.31
N LEU A 36 7.93 1.38 7.22
CA LEU A 36 8.69 0.88 6.07
C LEU A 36 7.84 0.93 4.78
N TYR A 37 6.57 0.53 4.86
CA TYR A 37 5.65 0.67 3.72
C TYR A 37 5.44 2.12 3.32
N GLU A 38 5.15 3.03 4.25
CA GLU A 38 4.96 4.46 3.97
C GLU A 38 6.21 5.08 3.33
N ARG A 39 7.42 4.66 3.74
CA ARG A 39 8.66 5.05 3.06
C ARG A 39 8.73 4.52 1.63
N ALA A 40 8.48 3.21 1.44
CA ALA A 40 8.56 2.57 0.13
C ALA A 40 7.57 3.17 -0.89
N ILE A 41 6.33 3.44 -0.50
CA ILE A 41 5.33 4.08 -1.38
C ILE A 41 5.62 5.56 -1.65
N THR A 42 6.40 6.23 -0.78
CA THR A 42 6.85 7.61 -1.02
C THR A 42 7.89 7.64 -2.13
N GLU A 43 8.76 6.63 -2.17
CA GLU A 43 9.82 6.51 -3.18
C GLU A 43 9.27 5.92 -4.49
N PHE A 44 8.34 4.97 -4.41
CA PHE A 44 7.76 4.26 -5.56
C PHE A 44 6.23 4.30 -5.57
N PRO A 45 5.62 5.49 -5.71
CA PRO A 45 4.19 5.67 -5.59
C PRO A 45 3.37 4.93 -6.65
N VAL A 46 3.94 4.60 -7.81
CA VAL A 46 3.22 3.92 -8.90
C VAL A 46 3.43 2.39 -8.93
N SER A 47 4.13 1.84 -7.94
CA SER A 47 4.38 0.40 -7.86
C SER A 47 3.13 -0.34 -7.42
N ARG A 48 2.54 -1.10 -8.35
CA ARG A 48 1.37 -1.95 -8.10
C ARG A 48 1.61 -2.92 -6.93
N ASP A 49 2.74 -3.61 -6.96
CA ASP A 49 3.00 -4.72 -6.04
C ASP A 49 3.17 -4.21 -4.60
N LEU A 50 3.84 -3.06 -4.42
CA LEU A 50 3.96 -2.41 -3.11
C LEU A 50 2.60 -2.05 -2.52
N TRP A 51 1.70 -1.48 -3.31
CA TRP A 51 0.36 -1.12 -2.82
C TRP A 51 -0.47 -2.35 -2.46
N LEU A 52 -0.46 -3.38 -3.31
CA LEU A 52 -1.20 -4.62 -3.04
C LEU A 52 -0.70 -5.32 -1.78
N ASP A 53 0.62 -5.42 -1.61
CA ASP A 53 1.22 -6.02 -0.42
C ASP A 53 0.89 -5.20 0.83
N TYR A 54 0.96 -3.88 0.74
CA TYR A 54 0.68 -2.99 1.86
C TYR A 54 -0.78 -3.07 2.32
N THR A 55 -1.73 -2.92 1.39
CA THR A 55 -3.15 -2.98 1.72
C THR A 55 -3.54 -4.34 2.28
N HIS A 56 -3.03 -5.42 1.69
CA HIS A 56 -3.22 -6.78 2.18
C HIS A 56 -2.62 -7.00 3.59
N TYR A 57 -1.46 -6.43 3.87
CA TYR A 57 -0.87 -6.46 5.22
C TYR A 57 -1.78 -5.75 6.24
N LEU A 58 -2.29 -4.57 5.91
CA LEU A 58 -3.17 -3.81 6.81
C LEU A 58 -4.48 -4.53 7.11
N ASP A 59 -5.10 -5.13 6.08
CA ASP A 59 -6.33 -5.91 6.20
C ASP A 59 -6.15 -7.12 7.14
N LYS A 60 -4.95 -7.72 7.14
CA LYS A 60 -4.62 -8.86 8.01
C LYS A 60 -4.31 -8.44 9.44
N THR A 61 -3.52 -7.38 9.62
CA THR A 61 -2.83 -7.11 10.90
C THR A 61 -3.50 -6.03 11.74
N LEU A 62 -3.82 -4.88 11.13
CA LEU A 62 -4.15 -3.67 11.88
C LEU A 62 -5.65 -3.49 12.08
N LYS A 63 -6.49 -3.87 11.12
CA LYS A 63 -7.97 -3.78 11.18
C LYS A 63 -8.52 -2.43 11.70
N VAL A 64 -7.72 -1.37 11.69
CA VAL A 64 -8.14 -0.03 12.09
C VAL A 64 -8.75 0.63 10.86
N ALA A 65 -10.08 0.67 10.81
CA ALA A 65 -10.83 0.98 9.60
C ALA A 65 -10.45 2.32 8.94
N ASN A 66 -10.13 3.36 9.74
CA ASN A 66 -9.70 4.66 9.21
C ASN A 66 -8.34 4.58 8.51
N VAL A 67 -7.36 3.89 9.11
CA VAL A 67 -6.01 3.72 8.51
C VAL A 67 -6.11 2.94 7.21
N VAL A 68 -6.86 1.83 7.22
CA VAL A 68 -7.07 0.99 6.03
C VAL A 68 -7.71 1.81 4.90
N ARG A 69 -8.77 2.55 5.19
CA ARG A 69 -9.45 3.42 4.22
C ARG A 69 -8.51 4.47 3.63
N ASP A 70 -7.75 5.16 4.48
CA ASP A 70 -6.87 6.24 4.04
C ASP A 70 -5.75 5.70 3.13
N VAL A 71 -5.20 4.51 3.44
CA VAL A 71 -4.20 3.85 2.60
C VAL A 71 -4.79 3.38 1.27
N TYR A 72 -5.96 2.75 1.26
CA TYR A 72 -6.64 2.40 0.00
C TYR A 72 -6.94 3.64 -0.85
N SER A 73 -7.37 4.75 -0.25
CA SER A 73 -7.60 6.00 -0.98
C SER A 73 -6.33 6.53 -1.64
N LYS A 74 -5.17 6.45 -0.97
CA LYS A 74 -3.88 6.79 -1.59
C LYS A 74 -3.53 5.81 -2.72
N ALA A 75 -3.74 4.51 -2.49
CA ALA A 75 -3.38 3.46 -3.44
C ALA A 75 -4.13 3.63 -4.78
N VAL A 76 -5.45 3.81 -4.74
CA VAL A 76 -6.26 3.98 -5.96
C VAL A 76 -5.99 5.30 -6.69
N LYS A 77 -5.55 6.35 -5.98
CA LYS A 77 -5.13 7.62 -6.60
C LYS A 77 -3.80 7.51 -7.34
N ASN A 78 -2.84 6.76 -6.79
CA ASN A 78 -1.54 6.58 -7.42
C ASN A 78 -1.55 5.49 -8.49
N CYS A 79 -2.37 4.44 -8.33
CA CYS A 79 -2.48 3.30 -9.22
C CYS A 79 -3.93 3.05 -9.69
N PRO A 80 -4.59 4.02 -10.35
CA PRO A 80 -6.01 3.91 -10.73
C PRO A 80 -6.29 2.76 -11.72
N TRP A 81 -5.29 2.32 -12.50
CA TRP A 81 -5.40 1.21 -13.45
C TRP A 81 -5.40 -0.18 -12.80
N VAL A 82 -5.11 -0.27 -11.49
CA VAL A 82 -5.06 -1.54 -10.77
C VAL A 82 -6.45 -1.86 -10.22
N GLY A 83 -7.28 -2.52 -11.02
CA GLY A 83 -8.66 -2.89 -10.66
C GLY A 83 -8.78 -3.67 -9.34
N GLU A 84 -7.77 -4.45 -8.99
CA GLU A 84 -7.73 -5.22 -7.74
C GLU A 84 -7.74 -4.33 -6.49
N LEU A 85 -7.05 -3.18 -6.52
CA LEU A 85 -7.07 -2.22 -5.40
C LEU A 85 -8.48 -1.65 -5.18
N TRP A 86 -9.23 -1.39 -6.25
CA TRP A 86 -10.61 -0.90 -6.16
C TRP A 86 -11.54 -1.95 -5.57
N VAL A 87 -11.43 -3.21 -6.02
CA VAL A 87 -12.24 -4.32 -5.48
C VAL A 87 -11.96 -4.50 -4.00
N GLN A 88 -10.68 -4.55 -3.61
CA GLN A 88 -10.30 -4.69 -2.21
C GLN A 88 -10.73 -3.48 -1.37
N TYR A 89 -10.65 -2.26 -1.91
CA TYR A 89 -11.10 -1.06 -1.21
C TYR A 89 -12.60 -1.10 -0.93
N LEU A 90 -13.43 -1.41 -1.92
CA LEU A 90 -14.88 -1.53 -1.74
C LEU A 90 -15.25 -2.61 -0.72
N LEU A 91 -14.59 -3.78 -0.77
CA LEU A 91 -14.77 -4.84 0.21
C LEU A 91 -14.34 -4.42 1.62
N SER A 92 -13.27 -3.62 1.75
CA SER A 92 -12.84 -3.09 3.04
C SER A 92 -13.87 -2.14 3.65
N LEU A 93 -14.51 -1.30 2.83
CA LEU A 93 -15.57 -0.39 3.26
C LEU A 93 -16.84 -1.13 3.67
N GLU A 94 -17.22 -2.17 2.92
CA GLU A 94 -18.35 -3.04 3.27
C GLU A 94 -18.12 -3.71 4.64
N ARG A 95 -16.93 -4.28 4.86
CA ARG A 95 -16.55 -4.90 6.16
C ARG A 95 -16.54 -3.91 7.31
N ALA A 96 -16.24 -2.63 7.04
CA ALA A 96 -16.29 -1.56 8.02
C ALA A 96 -17.70 -1.01 8.26
N HIS A 97 -18.74 -1.57 7.61
CA HIS A 97 -20.11 -1.07 7.62
C HIS A 97 -20.21 0.42 7.26
N ALA A 98 -19.40 0.86 6.28
CA ALA A 98 -19.48 2.21 5.75
C ALA A 98 -20.88 2.46 5.15
N SER A 99 -21.34 3.72 5.19
CA SER A 99 -22.64 4.05 4.64
C SER A 99 -22.65 3.89 3.12
N GLU A 100 -23.82 3.64 2.53
CA GLU A 100 -23.98 3.58 1.06
C GLU A 100 -23.45 4.86 0.39
N ARG A 101 -23.66 6.00 1.04
CA ARG A 101 -23.11 7.29 0.60
C ARG A 101 -21.59 7.25 0.53
N ASP A 102 -20.90 6.78 1.58
CA ASP A 102 -19.44 6.71 1.61
C ASP A 102 -18.90 5.76 0.54
N ILE A 103 -19.53 4.60 0.36
CA ILE A 103 -19.15 3.63 -0.69
C ILE A 103 -19.31 4.27 -2.07
N SER A 104 -20.43 4.96 -2.32
CA SER A 104 -20.69 5.60 -3.60
C SER A 104 -19.65 6.66 -3.96
N THR A 105 -19.14 7.42 -2.98
CA THR A 105 -18.16 8.49 -3.24
C THR A 105 -16.85 7.98 -3.83
N VAL A 106 -16.47 6.74 -3.52
CA VAL A 106 -15.24 6.13 -4.03
C VAL A 106 -15.36 5.79 -5.51
N CYS A 107 -16.53 5.40 -5.98
CA CYS A 107 -16.73 5.03 -7.39
C CYS A 107 -16.70 6.23 -8.37
N PHE A 108 -16.71 7.47 -7.86
CA PHE A 108 -16.76 8.70 -8.67
C PHE A 108 -15.49 9.56 -8.60
N THR A 109 -14.48 9.14 -7.84
CA THR A 109 -13.15 9.80 -7.75
C THR A 109 -12.14 9.15 -8.67
#